data_AF-A0A915MU20-F1
#
_entry.id   AF-A0A915MU20-F1
#
_cell.length_a   1.000
_cell.length_b   1.000
_cell.length_c   1.000
_cell.angle_alpha   90.00
_cell.angle_beta   90.00
_cell.angle_gamma   90.00
#
_symmetry.space_group_name_H-M   'P 1'
#
loop_
_entity.id
_entity.type
_entity.pdbx_description
1 polymer ?
#
loop_
_entity_poly.entity_id
_entity_poly.type
_entity_poly.pdbx_seq_one_letter_code
_entity_poly.pdbx_strand_id
1 'polypeptide(L)'
;MTETDSQKLPKMSEAMQTEVAQRAGLKHVETLEKNVLPTKQDLQEERNREDLKKGIEDFDKNSSLRHVEAEEKIVLPTTQDIISEKTPKMAAEFDKTGLKHVEPIVKTG
;
A
#
# COMPACT_ATOMS: atom_id res chain seq x y z
N MET A 1 44.28 -39.85 -44.01
CA MET A 1 45.25 -39.35 -43.00
C MET A 1 46.30 -38.59 -43.79
N THR A 2 46.56 -37.31 -43.57
CA THR A 2 45.90 -36.30 -42.70
C THR A 2 45.39 -35.15 -43.61
N GLU A 3 44.97 -33.94 -43.19
CA GLU A 3 44.94 -33.30 -41.87
C GLU A 3 43.70 -32.37 -41.73
N THR A 4 43.80 -31.33 -40.89
CA THR A 4 42.73 -30.47 -40.39
C THR A 4 42.59 -29.13 -41.15
N ASP A 5 41.44 -28.90 -41.79
CA ASP A 5 41.01 -27.56 -42.22
C ASP A 5 40.32 -26.84 -41.06
N SER A 6 41.10 -26.17 -40.21
CA SER A 6 40.62 -25.52 -38.97
C SER A 6 41.23 -24.14 -38.75
N GLN A 7 41.66 -23.47 -39.82
CA GLN A 7 42.45 -22.23 -39.76
C GLN A 7 41.70 -20.99 -40.27
N LYS A 8 40.50 -20.69 -39.76
CA LYS A 8 39.97 -19.31 -39.84
C LYS A 8 39.01 -18.84 -38.74
N LEU A 9 38.89 -19.54 -37.62
CA LEU A 9 38.34 -18.90 -36.42
C LEU A 9 39.37 -17.90 -35.86
N PRO A 10 38.96 -16.72 -35.39
CA PRO A 10 39.86 -15.78 -34.73
C PRO A 10 40.43 -16.42 -33.47
N LYS A 11 41.71 -16.79 -33.51
CA LYS A 11 42.43 -17.29 -32.33
C LYS A 11 42.76 -16.11 -31.43
N MET A 12 42.58 -16.30 -30.12
CA MET A 12 43.03 -15.34 -29.11
C MET A 12 44.52 -15.06 -29.32
N SER A 13 44.97 -13.80 -29.22
CA SER A 13 46.39 -13.47 -29.49
C SER A 13 47.32 -14.23 -28.54
N GLU A 14 48.54 -14.52 -28.98
CA GLU A 14 49.53 -15.27 -28.19
C GLU A 14 49.85 -14.61 -26.83
N ALA A 15 49.85 -13.28 -26.79
CA ALA A 15 49.94 -12.49 -25.56
C ALA A 15 48.74 -12.76 -24.62
N MET A 16 47.50 -12.70 -25.13
CA MET A 16 46.31 -13.03 -24.34
C MET A 16 46.28 -14.49 -23.88
N GLN A 17 46.74 -15.44 -24.71
CA GLN A 17 46.86 -16.84 -24.30
C GLN A 17 47.85 -17.00 -23.13
N THR A 18 48.99 -16.32 -23.22
CA THR A 18 50.02 -16.31 -22.18
C THR A 18 49.50 -15.69 -20.89
N GLU A 19 48.79 -14.56 -20.97
CA GLU A 19 48.28 -13.83 -19.80
C GLU A 19 47.02 -14.45 -19.18
N VAL A 20 46.27 -15.27 -19.94
CA VAL A 20 45.18 -16.11 -19.38
C VAL A 20 45.74 -17.41 -18.76
N ALA A 21 46.82 -17.97 -19.33
CA ALA A 21 47.49 -19.16 -18.78
C ALA A 21 48.29 -18.82 -17.51
N GLN A 22 48.94 -17.66 -17.48
CA GLN A 22 49.51 -17.07 -16.28
C GLN A 22 48.36 -16.53 -15.42
N ARG A 23 47.95 -17.25 -14.37
CA ARG A 23 46.99 -16.77 -13.35
C ARG A 23 47.56 -15.63 -12.49
N ALA A 24 48.12 -14.59 -13.11
CA ALA A 24 48.90 -13.55 -12.47
C ALA A 24 47.98 -12.57 -11.72
N GLY A 25 48.06 -12.56 -10.40
CA GLY A 25 47.55 -11.46 -9.56
C GLY A 25 46.09 -11.54 -9.11
N LEU A 26 45.29 -12.50 -9.59
CA LEU A 26 43.96 -12.73 -9.00
C LEU A 26 44.12 -13.29 -7.59
N LYS A 27 43.62 -12.55 -6.58
CA LYS A 27 43.59 -13.03 -5.19
C LYS A 27 42.75 -14.30 -5.13
N HIS A 28 43.25 -15.33 -4.46
CA HIS A 28 42.44 -16.49 -4.14
C HIS A 28 41.28 -16.07 -3.24
N VAL A 29 40.06 -16.40 -3.65
CA VAL A 29 38.83 -16.22 -2.88
C VAL A 29 38.14 -17.57 -2.85
N GLU A 30 37.91 -18.09 -1.65
CA GLU A 30 37.08 -19.29 -1.46
C GLU A 30 35.61 -18.92 -1.75
N THR A 31 35.05 -19.50 -2.80
CA THR A 31 33.65 -19.31 -3.17
C THR A 31 32.78 -20.36 -2.46
N LEU A 32 31.98 -19.93 -1.48
CA LEU A 32 31.00 -20.78 -0.81
C LEU A 32 29.66 -20.78 -1.57
N GLU A 33 29.33 -21.91 -2.19
CA GLU A 33 28.00 -22.15 -2.77
C GLU A 33 26.99 -22.44 -1.66
N LYS A 34 26.15 -21.45 -1.31
CA LYS A 34 25.10 -21.60 -0.28
C LYS A 34 23.83 -22.23 -0.84
N ASN A 35 23.87 -23.55 -1.03
CA ASN A 35 22.66 -24.35 -1.25
C ASN A 35 21.95 -24.62 0.10
N VAL A 36 21.38 -23.57 0.68
CA VAL A 36 20.51 -23.70 1.86
C VAL A 36 19.16 -24.27 1.46
N LEU A 37 18.80 -25.42 2.03
CA LEU A 37 17.47 -25.99 1.88
C LEU A 37 16.45 -25.16 2.67
N PRO A 38 15.17 -25.09 2.22
CA PRO A 38 14.10 -24.53 3.02
C PRO A 38 14.04 -25.17 4.41
N THR A 39 13.89 -24.35 5.43
CA THR A 39 13.69 -24.79 6.80
C THR A 39 12.27 -25.35 6.98
N LYS A 40 12.04 -26.03 8.11
CA LYS A 40 10.68 -26.45 8.50
C LYS A 40 9.72 -25.28 8.68
N GLN A 41 10.24 -24.10 9.05
CA GLN A 41 9.45 -22.89 9.20
C GLN A 41 9.00 -22.36 7.84
N ASP A 42 9.92 -22.24 6.87
CA ASP A 42 9.60 -21.77 5.51
C ASP A 42 8.52 -22.64 4.86
N LEU A 43 8.61 -23.97 5.04
CA LEU A 43 7.59 -24.91 4.56
C LEU A 43 6.24 -24.76 5.27
N GLN A 44 6.23 -24.48 6.58
CA GLN A 44 4.99 -24.28 7.33
C GLN A 44 4.32 -22.95 6.97
N GLU A 45 5.09 -21.88 6.83
CA GLU A 45 4.60 -20.57 6.39
C GLU A 45 3.98 -20.66 4.99
N GLU A 46 4.65 -21.34 4.06
CA GLU A 46 4.14 -21.57 2.70
C GLU A 46 2.85 -22.40 2.69
N ARG A 47 2.74 -23.42 3.56
CA ARG A 47 1.48 -24.19 3.70
C ARG A 47 0.36 -23.33 4.25
N ASN A 48 0.60 -22.57 5.32
CA ASN A 48 -0.37 -21.65 5.89
C ASN A 48 -0.85 -20.61 4.86
N ARG A 49 0.07 -20.13 3.99
CA ARG A 49 -0.21 -19.17 2.92
C ARG A 49 -1.12 -19.75 1.83
N GLU A 50 -0.83 -20.97 1.37
CA GLU A 50 -1.66 -21.66 0.37
C GLU A 50 -3.01 -22.10 0.94
N ASP A 51 -3.06 -22.58 2.19
CA ASP A 51 -4.31 -22.95 2.86
C ASP A 51 -5.23 -21.72 3.05
N LEU A 52 -4.67 -20.57 3.43
CA LEU A 52 -5.40 -19.29 3.50
C LEU A 52 -5.90 -18.85 2.13
N LYS A 53 -5.04 -18.89 1.11
CA LYS A 53 -5.40 -18.51 -0.27
C LYS A 53 -6.54 -19.36 -0.80
N LYS A 54 -6.43 -20.68 -0.68
CA LYS A 54 -7.47 -21.64 -1.04
C LYS A 54 -8.76 -21.41 -0.25
N GLY A 55 -8.64 -21.15 1.06
CA GLY A 55 -9.78 -20.83 1.93
C GLY A 55 -10.54 -19.58 1.51
N ILE A 56 -9.87 -18.59 0.92
CA ILE A 56 -10.50 -17.37 0.35
C ILE A 56 -11.08 -17.65 -1.05
N GLU A 57 -10.38 -18.39 -1.89
CA GLU A 57 -10.81 -18.75 -3.26
C GLU A 57 -12.09 -19.61 -3.25
N ASP A 58 -12.18 -20.57 -2.32
CA ASP A 58 -13.31 -21.49 -2.17
C ASP A 58 -14.44 -20.93 -1.26
N PHE A 59 -14.33 -19.70 -0.73
CA PHE A 59 -15.27 -19.17 0.25
C PHE A 59 -16.64 -18.83 -0.36
N ASP A 60 -17.64 -19.68 -0.14
CA ASP A 60 -19.02 -19.38 -0.51
C ASP A 60 -19.64 -18.32 0.40
N LYS A 61 -19.62 -17.08 -0.08
CA LYS A 61 -20.22 -15.90 0.57
C LYS A 61 -21.72 -16.04 0.80
N ASN A 62 -22.45 -16.79 -0.03
CA ASN A 62 -23.91 -16.84 0.01
C ASN A 62 -24.45 -17.74 1.13
N SER A 63 -23.73 -18.82 1.47
CA SER A 63 -24.09 -19.72 2.57
C SER A 63 -23.28 -19.47 3.85
N SER A 64 -22.05 -18.98 3.75
CA SER A 64 -21.14 -18.84 4.90
C SER A 64 -21.27 -17.51 5.64
N LEU A 65 -21.77 -16.45 4.99
CA LEU A 65 -22.04 -15.18 5.66
C LEU A 65 -23.41 -15.21 6.32
N ARG A 66 -23.47 -14.76 7.58
CA ARG A 66 -24.75 -14.55 8.27
C ARG A 66 -25.44 -13.33 7.68
N HIS A 67 -26.73 -13.45 7.38
CA HIS A 67 -27.53 -12.30 6.98
C HIS A 67 -27.59 -11.28 8.12
N VAL A 68 -27.45 -10.00 7.75
CA VAL A 68 -27.60 -8.85 8.65
C VAL A 68 -28.40 -7.78 7.92
N GLU A 69 -29.41 -7.24 8.59
CA GLU A 69 -30.17 -6.09 8.10
C GLU A 69 -29.39 -4.82 8.47
N ALA A 70 -29.05 -4.00 7.48
CA ALA A 70 -28.28 -2.78 7.67
C ALA A 70 -29.21 -1.56 7.60
N GLU A 71 -29.35 -0.84 8.72
CA GLU A 71 -30.14 0.39 8.77
C GLU A 71 -29.31 1.60 8.30
N GLU A 72 -29.52 2.05 7.05
CA GLU A 72 -28.99 3.33 6.57
C GLU A 72 -29.77 4.50 7.15
N LYS A 73 -29.26 5.10 8.23
CA LYS A 73 -29.95 6.18 8.96
C LYS A 73 -29.84 7.56 8.27
N ILE A 74 -30.53 7.73 7.14
CA ILE A 74 -30.71 9.03 6.48
C ILE A 74 -31.80 9.82 7.21
N VAL A 75 -31.42 10.56 8.26
CA VAL A 75 -32.30 11.56 8.88
C VAL A 75 -32.15 12.91 8.18
N LEU A 76 -33.27 13.45 7.69
CA LEU A 76 -33.33 14.85 7.28
C LEU A 76 -33.24 15.76 8.52
N PRO A 77 -32.59 16.94 8.46
CA PRO A 77 -32.60 17.90 9.55
C PRO A 77 -34.03 18.25 9.96
N THR A 78 -34.30 18.30 11.27
CA THR A 78 -35.61 18.68 11.76
C THR A 78 -35.85 20.17 11.57
N THR A 79 -37.11 20.60 11.64
CA THR A 79 -37.46 22.03 11.66
C THR A 79 -36.76 22.77 12.80
N GLN A 80 -36.52 22.12 13.95
CA GLN A 80 -35.79 22.73 15.07
C GLN A 80 -34.31 22.93 14.73
N ASP A 81 -33.65 21.97 14.08
CA ASP A 81 -32.25 22.10 13.67
C ASP A 81 -32.08 23.27 12.68
N ILE A 82 -32.98 23.35 11.70
CA ILE A 82 -33.01 24.43 10.70
C ILE A 82 -33.24 25.81 11.35
N ILE A 83 -34.14 25.90 12.33
CA ILE A 83 -34.37 27.16 13.08
C ILE A 83 -33.12 27.51 13.89
N SER A 84 -32.55 26.56 14.61
CA SER A 84 -31.37 26.75 15.47
C SER A 84 -30.16 27.28 14.68
N GLU A 85 -29.97 26.80 13.45
CA GLU A 85 -28.91 27.29 12.57
C GLU A 85 -29.21 28.67 11.95
N LYS A 86 -30.48 28.95 11.60
CA LYS A 86 -30.88 30.19 10.92
C LYS A 86 -31.01 31.40 11.85
N THR A 87 -31.50 31.23 13.07
CA THR A 87 -31.70 32.33 14.02
C THR A 87 -30.45 33.18 14.27
N PRO A 88 -29.25 32.63 14.57
CA PRO A 88 -28.05 33.46 14.79
C PRO A 88 -27.59 34.19 13.52
N LYS A 89 -27.75 33.58 12.33
CA LYS A 89 -27.44 34.22 11.04
C LYS A 89 -28.35 35.42 10.79
N MET A 90 -29.66 35.24 10.95
CA MET A 90 -30.67 36.31 10.84
C MET A 90 -30.44 37.45 11.85
N ALA A 91 -30.02 37.13 13.08
CA ALA A 91 -29.73 38.13 14.10
C ALA A 91 -28.45 38.94 13.78
N ALA A 92 -27.45 38.33 13.15
CA ALA A 92 -26.23 39.01 12.71
C ALA A 92 -26.48 39.93 11.50
N GLU A 93 -27.34 39.50 10.57
CA GLU A 93 -27.71 40.23 9.35
C GLU A 93 -28.82 41.29 9.57
N PHE A 94 -29.34 41.44 10.80
CA PHE A 94 -30.45 42.34 11.09
C PHE A 94 -30.13 43.83 10.88
N ASP A 95 -30.86 44.47 9.97
CA ASP A 95 -30.75 45.90 9.69
C ASP A 95 -31.26 46.76 10.87
N LYS A 96 -30.37 47.57 11.43
CA LYS A 96 -30.62 48.45 12.57
C LYS A 96 -31.04 49.86 12.17
N THR A 97 -30.98 50.23 10.89
CA THR A 97 -31.24 51.61 10.44
C THR A 97 -32.70 52.05 10.66
N GLY A 98 -33.64 51.11 10.70
CA GLY A 98 -35.06 51.36 11.02
C GLY A 98 -35.40 51.40 12.51
N LEU A 99 -34.44 51.16 13.42
CA LEU A 99 -34.72 51.20 14.86
C LEU A 99 -34.83 52.65 15.37
N LYS A 100 -35.92 52.94 16.08
CA LYS A 100 -36.07 54.21 16.81
C LYS A 100 -35.13 54.23 18.02
N HIS A 101 -34.45 55.35 18.23
CA HIS A 101 -33.66 55.57 19.44
C HIS A 101 -34.56 55.60 20.69
N VAL A 102 -34.10 54.96 21.77
CA VAL A 102 -34.72 54.97 23.10
C VAL A 102 -33.60 55.06 24.13
N GLU A 103 -33.70 56.02 25.05
CA GLU A 103 -32.76 56.13 26.18
C GLU A 103 -33.15 55.13 27.30
N PRO A 104 -32.26 54.22 27.72
CA PRO A 104 -32.58 53.22 28.73
C PRO A 104 -32.54 53.80 30.16
N ILE A 105 -33.66 53.73 30.87
CA ILE A 105 -33.74 54.08 32.30
C ILE A 105 -33.20 52.91 33.14
N VAL A 106 -31.92 52.99 33.51
CA VAL A 106 -31.28 51.99 34.37
C VAL A 106 -31.70 52.22 35.83
N LYS A 107 -32.59 51.39 36.34
CA LYS A 107 -32.92 51.37 37.78
C LYS A 107 -31.78 50.71 38.54
N THR A 108 -30.93 51.52 39.16
CA THR A 108 -30.01 51.09 40.21
C THR A 108 -30.78 50.90 41.52
N GLY A 109 -30.50 49.80 42.22
CA GLY A 109 -31.06 49.42 43.51
C GLY A 109 -30.08 48.54 44.27
#